data_AF-A0A4V1J1J1-F1
#
_entry.id   AF-A0A4V1J1J1-F1
#
_cell.length_a   1.000
_cell.length_b   1.000
_cell.length_c   1.000
_cell.angle_alpha   90.00
_cell.angle_beta   90.00
_cell.angle_gamma   90.00
#
_symmetry.space_group_name_H-M   'P 1'
#
loop_
_entity.id
_entity.type
_entity.pdbx_description
1 polymer ?
#
loop_
_entity_poly.entity_id
_entity_poly.type
_entity_poly.pdbx_seq_one_letter_code
_entity_poly.pdbx_strand_id
1 'polypeptide(L)'
;MRQRLIWHWLQHTEVARSGRGRLSRTTVLVVGMPNVGKSSIINALRRVGVGRGKAAATGAQPGVTRTVAGTIKVFEDPDVYLIDSPGVMVPRIDDPVTSLKVAVTGGIRDHLADEEIMVDYLLFRLNQLNNTRYVNLFGLECPTDDVHTLLARTAARIGAVRRGGETDTSAAAMYILRKYREGRLGRFTLDSFDEATLGSYFHPTSNKAC
;
A
#
# COMPACT_ATOMS: atom_id res chain seq x y z
N MET A 1 15.51 -12.77 -11.52
CA MET A 1 14.30 -11.93 -11.68
C MET A 1 14.52 -10.43 -11.42
N ARG A 2 15.46 -10.00 -10.55
CA ARG A 2 15.74 -8.58 -10.25
C ARG A 2 16.40 -7.74 -11.35
N GLN A 3 16.86 -8.34 -12.45
CA GLN A 3 17.60 -7.63 -13.50
C GLN A 3 16.72 -7.23 -14.71
N ARG A 4 15.59 -7.89 -14.96
CA ARG A 4 14.80 -7.67 -16.20
C ARG A 4 14.05 -6.33 -16.26
N LEU A 5 13.61 -5.79 -15.12
CA LEU A 5 12.91 -4.49 -15.06
C LEU A 5 13.83 -3.30 -15.37
N ILE A 6 15.12 -3.40 -15.03
CA ILE A 6 16.13 -2.37 -15.32
C ILE A 6 16.43 -2.33 -16.83
N TRP A 7 16.52 -3.50 -17.48
CA TRP A 7 16.76 -3.60 -18.91
C TRP A 7 15.64 -3.01 -19.78
N HIS A 8 14.38 -3.17 -19.38
CA HIS A 8 13.26 -2.57 -20.11
C HIS A 8 13.25 -1.03 -20.02
N TRP A 9 13.70 -0.49 -18.87
CA TRP A 9 13.90 0.95 -18.71
C TRP A 9 15.05 1.48 -19.57
N LEU A 10 16.16 0.74 -19.67
CA LEU A 10 17.29 1.09 -20.53
C LEU A 10 16.90 1.15 -22.01
N GLN A 11 16.07 0.23 -22.50
CA GLN A 11 15.60 0.26 -23.88
C GLN A 11 14.75 1.50 -24.21
N HIS A 12 13.90 1.96 -23.29
CA HIS A 12 13.16 3.22 -23.48
C HIS A 12 14.08 4.45 -23.46
N THR A 13 15.16 4.44 -22.65
CA THR A 13 16.18 5.51 -22.70
C THR A 13 16.98 5.50 -24.01
N GLU A 14 17.14 4.34 -24.65
CA GLU A 14 17.85 4.20 -25.92
C GLU A 14 17.00 4.69 -27.11
N VAL A 15 15.69 4.41 -27.09
CA VAL A 15 14.71 5.00 -28.04
C VAL A 15 14.63 6.52 -27.90
N ALA A 16 14.72 7.06 -26.67
CA ALA A 16 14.80 8.49 -26.43
C ALA A 16 16.15 9.10 -26.89
N ARG A 17 17.22 8.29 -26.97
CA ARG A 17 18.54 8.70 -27.49
C ARG A 17 18.63 8.66 -29.02
N SER A 18 17.86 7.81 -29.70
CA SER A 18 17.93 7.63 -31.16
C SER A 18 17.01 8.53 -31.98
N GLY A 19 16.06 9.24 -31.35
CA GLY A 19 15.21 10.25 -32.02
C GLY A 19 15.94 11.58 -32.22
N ARG A 20 15.72 12.26 -33.35
CA ARG A 20 16.26 13.60 -33.71
C ARG A 20 15.80 14.77 -32.80
N GLY A 21 15.46 14.50 -31.55
CA GLY A 21 15.10 15.49 -30.55
C GLY A 21 15.51 14.96 -29.19
N ARG A 22 16.73 15.30 -28.75
CA ARG A 22 17.17 15.06 -27.38
C ARG A 22 16.18 15.79 -26.47
N LEU A 23 15.27 15.06 -25.81
CA LEU A 23 14.45 15.63 -24.75
C LEU A 23 15.42 16.07 -23.65
N SER A 24 15.75 17.36 -23.64
CA SER A 24 16.71 17.94 -22.68
C SER A 24 16.25 17.79 -21.24
N ARG A 25 14.95 17.51 -21.04
CA ARG A 25 14.33 17.31 -19.74
C ARG A 25 13.07 16.45 -19.85
N THR A 26 12.97 15.41 -19.03
CA THR A 26 11.77 14.58 -18.85
C THR A 26 11.19 14.82 -17.46
N THR A 27 9.90 15.14 -17.39
CA THR A 27 9.18 15.28 -16.12
C THR A 27 8.07 14.24 -16.05
N VAL A 28 8.02 13.46 -14.97
CA VAL A 28 7.04 12.39 -14.76
C VAL A 28 6.22 12.70 -13.51
N LEU A 29 4.90 12.67 -13.66
CA LEU A 29 3.97 12.77 -12.54
C LEU A 29 3.69 11.39 -11.96
N VAL A 30 3.87 11.21 -10.64
CA VAL A 30 3.52 9.97 -9.95
C VAL A 30 2.14 10.11 -9.32
N VAL A 31 1.18 9.30 -9.77
CA VAL A 31 -0.22 9.33 -9.33
C VAL A 31 -0.59 7.98 -8.70
N GLY A 32 -1.52 8.00 -7.73
CA GLY A 32 -2.06 6.80 -7.10
C GLY A 32 -2.70 7.09 -5.74
N MET A 33 -3.42 6.11 -5.21
CA MET A 33 -4.10 6.17 -3.92
C MET A 33 -3.17 6.62 -2.77
N PRO A 34 -3.71 7.15 -1.66
CA PRO A 34 -2.93 7.36 -0.44
C PRO A 34 -2.16 6.11 -0.01
N ASN A 35 -0.99 6.28 0.62
CA ASN A 35 -0.19 5.21 1.23
C ASN A 35 0.35 4.09 0.32
N VAL A 36 0.13 4.13 -1.00
CA VAL A 36 0.73 3.16 -1.96
C VAL A 36 2.26 3.29 -2.12
N GLY A 37 2.91 4.23 -1.44
CA GLY A 37 4.37 4.38 -1.46
C GLY A 37 4.93 5.31 -2.54
N LYS A 38 4.12 6.20 -3.13
CA LYS A 38 4.54 7.18 -4.15
C LYS A 38 5.81 7.96 -3.73
N SER A 39 5.74 8.66 -2.61
CA SER A 39 6.84 9.46 -2.06
C SER A 39 8.06 8.59 -1.69
N SER A 40 7.84 7.34 -1.28
CA SER A 40 8.92 6.39 -0.98
C SER A 40 9.69 5.99 -2.24
N ILE A 41 8.98 5.72 -3.35
CA ILE A 41 9.59 5.44 -4.65
C ILE A 41 10.37 6.65 -5.15
N ILE A 42 9.80 7.85 -5.06
CA ILE A 42 10.48 9.08 -5.49
C ILE A 42 11.78 9.28 -4.70
N ASN A 43 11.74 9.12 -3.37
CA ASN A 43 12.92 9.23 -2.52
C ASN A 43 13.96 8.13 -2.82
N ALA A 44 13.54 6.92 -3.15
CA ALA A 44 14.44 5.84 -3.54
C ALA A 44 15.13 6.14 -4.87
N LEU A 45 14.38 6.61 -5.88
CA LEU A 45 14.92 7.00 -7.18
C LEU A 45 15.88 8.18 -7.06
N ARG A 46 15.55 9.20 -6.25
CA ARG A 46 16.47 10.31 -5.96
C ARG A 46 17.77 9.83 -5.33
N ARG A 47 17.70 8.90 -4.38
CA ARG A 47 18.91 8.36 -3.74
C ARG A 47 19.79 7.61 -4.74
N VAL A 48 19.19 6.76 -5.57
CA VAL A 48 19.93 5.92 -6.52
C VAL A 48 20.47 6.74 -7.70
N GLY A 49 19.67 7.64 -8.26
CA GLY A 49 20.03 8.33 -9.50
C GLY A 49 20.78 9.66 -9.34
N VAL A 50 20.68 10.33 -8.19
CA VAL A 50 21.44 11.57 -7.91
C VAL A 50 22.21 11.54 -6.58
N GLY A 51 22.17 10.45 -5.82
CA GLY A 51 22.93 10.31 -4.57
C GLY A 51 22.46 11.23 -3.43
N ARG A 52 21.29 11.87 -3.54
CA ARG A 52 20.81 12.85 -2.56
C ARG A 52 19.79 12.25 -1.57
N GLY A 53 19.59 12.93 -0.44
CA GLY A 53 18.70 12.53 0.65
C GLY A 53 17.20 12.53 0.30
N LYS A 54 16.32 12.51 1.31
CA LYS A 54 14.86 12.57 1.09
C LYS A 54 14.44 13.96 0.60
N ALA A 55 13.47 14.02 -0.31
CA ALA A 55 12.87 15.26 -0.80
C ALA A 55 11.33 15.27 -0.63
N ALA A 56 10.68 14.10 -0.67
CA ALA A 56 9.25 13.95 -0.45
C ALA A 56 8.95 13.46 0.97
N ALA A 57 7.88 13.96 1.59
CA ALA A 57 7.43 13.51 2.92
C ALA A 57 6.87 12.08 2.85
N THR A 58 7.14 11.26 3.87
CA THR A 58 6.67 9.87 3.95
C THR A 58 6.07 9.60 5.32
N GLY A 59 4.91 8.96 5.38
CA GLY A 59 4.28 8.52 6.62
C GLY A 59 3.22 7.46 6.37
N ALA A 60 2.82 6.75 7.43
CA ALA A 60 1.83 5.68 7.36
C ALA A 60 0.37 6.18 7.34
N GLN A 61 0.14 7.46 7.62
CA GLN A 61 -1.19 8.05 7.67
C GLN A 61 -1.59 8.62 6.30
N PRO A 62 -2.81 8.35 5.80
CA PRO A 62 -3.30 8.95 4.57
C PRO A 62 -3.30 10.48 4.64
N GLY A 63 -2.80 11.14 3.58
CA GLY A 63 -2.77 12.60 3.47
C GLY A 63 -1.52 13.29 4.02
N VAL A 64 -0.40 12.56 4.18
CA VAL A 64 0.91 13.15 4.55
C VAL A 64 1.40 14.12 3.47
N THR A 65 1.24 13.79 2.18
CA THR A 65 1.51 14.71 1.07
C THR A 65 0.32 15.66 0.91
N ARG A 66 0.40 16.85 1.51
CA ARG A 66 -0.68 17.87 1.52
C ARG A 66 -0.61 18.87 0.38
N THR A 67 0.53 18.93 -0.31
CA THR A 67 0.78 19.85 -1.43
C THR A 67 1.62 19.11 -2.46
N VAL A 68 1.40 19.40 -3.75
CA VAL A 68 2.29 18.91 -4.80
C VAL A 68 3.69 19.44 -4.49
N ALA A 69 4.60 18.55 -4.12
CA ALA A 69 6.00 18.94 -3.95
C ALA A 69 6.53 19.39 -5.31
N GLY A 70 7.33 20.45 -5.36
CA GLY A 70 7.97 20.91 -6.60
C GLY A 70 8.73 19.78 -7.30
N THR A 71 9.15 19.98 -8.55
CA THR A 71 9.84 18.95 -9.34
C THR A 71 11.10 18.43 -8.63
N ILE A 72 11.16 17.12 -8.35
CA ILE A 72 12.28 16.45 -7.70
C ILE A 72 13.16 15.81 -8.78
N LYS A 73 14.40 16.29 -8.94
CA LYS A 73 15.38 15.66 -9.84
C LYS A 73 15.78 14.28 -9.32
N VAL A 74 15.70 13.27 -10.19
CA VAL A 74 16.06 11.88 -9.88
C VAL A 74 17.12 11.28 -10.80
N PHE A 75 17.46 11.93 -11.91
CA PHE A 75 18.56 11.52 -12.79
C PHE A 75 19.19 12.74 -13.47
N GLU A 76 20.51 12.69 -13.71
CA GLU A 76 21.29 13.83 -14.26
C GLU A 76 21.48 13.78 -15.79
N ASP A 77 21.60 12.61 -16.42
CA ASP A 77 21.78 12.52 -17.88
C ASP A 77 21.15 11.25 -18.49
N PRO A 78 19.92 11.33 -19.04
CA PRO A 78 19.16 12.56 -19.28
C PRO A 78 18.57 13.17 -18.01
N ASP A 79 18.21 14.45 -18.08
CA ASP A 79 17.60 15.20 -16.99
C ASP A 79 16.19 14.66 -16.69
N VAL A 80 16.01 13.92 -15.60
CA VAL A 80 14.71 13.34 -15.20
C VAL A 80 14.23 13.91 -13.86
N TYR A 81 12.98 14.38 -13.86
CA TYR A 81 12.30 14.95 -12.69
C TYR A 81 11.02 14.17 -12.39
N LEU A 82 10.72 13.98 -11.11
CA LEU A 82 9.46 13.42 -10.62
C LEU A 82 8.66 14.47 -9.88
N ILE A 83 7.34 14.44 -10.03
CA ILE A 83 6.41 15.25 -9.24
C ILE A 83 5.65 14.32 -8.30
N ASP A 84 5.72 14.60 -7.00
CA ASP A 84 4.93 13.89 -5.98
C ASP A 84 3.56 14.54 -5.86
N SER A 85 2.51 13.79 -6.18
CA SER A 85 1.13 14.24 -6.01
C SER A 85 0.55 13.75 -4.68
N PRO A 86 -0.35 14.52 -4.04
CA PRO A 86 -1.22 14.00 -2.99
C PRO A 86 -1.91 12.71 -3.45
N GLY A 87 -2.13 11.77 -2.53
CA GLY A 87 -2.87 10.56 -2.87
C GLY A 87 -4.28 10.91 -3.31
N VAL A 88 -4.63 10.55 -4.55
CA VAL A 88 -5.97 10.75 -5.09
C VAL A 88 -6.82 9.57 -4.67
N MET A 89 -7.82 9.82 -3.83
CA MET A 89 -8.77 8.80 -3.39
C MET A 89 -9.96 8.77 -4.34
N VAL A 90 -10.44 7.57 -4.68
CA VAL A 90 -11.69 7.41 -5.42
C VAL A 90 -12.86 7.87 -4.52
N PRO A 91 -13.79 8.71 -5.00
CA PRO A 91 -14.85 9.29 -4.17
C PRO A 91 -15.73 8.24 -3.47
N ARG A 92 -15.92 7.08 -4.10
CA ARG A 92 -16.70 5.97 -3.59
C ARG A 92 -16.13 4.66 -4.13
N ILE A 93 -16.02 3.65 -3.28
CA ILE A 93 -15.73 2.27 -3.66
C ILE A 93 -17.03 1.51 -3.42
N ASP A 94 -17.71 1.10 -4.49
CA ASP A 94 -19.04 0.48 -4.39
C ASP A 94 -18.99 -0.94 -3.84
N ASP A 95 -17.94 -1.69 -4.18
CA ASP A 95 -17.76 -3.06 -3.69
C ASP A 95 -17.27 -3.06 -2.23
N PRO A 96 -18.06 -3.58 -1.27
CA PRO A 96 -17.70 -3.58 0.15
C PRO A 96 -16.41 -4.33 0.44
N VAL A 97 -16.16 -5.43 -0.28
CA VAL A 97 -14.96 -6.26 -0.09
C VAL A 97 -13.71 -5.49 -0.53
N THR A 98 -13.76 -4.83 -1.69
CA THR A 98 -12.68 -3.95 -2.17
C THR A 98 -12.45 -2.80 -1.20
N SER A 99 -13.52 -2.18 -0.68
CA SER A 99 -13.40 -1.13 0.33
C SER A 99 -12.66 -1.62 1.59
N LEU A 100 -12.99 -2.82 2.10
CA LEU A 100 -12.29 -3.43 3.23
C LEU A 100 -10.81 -3.71 2.92
N LYS A 101 -10.47 -4.20 1.73
CA LYS A 101 -9.06 -4.40 1.33
C LYS A 101 -8.27 -3.09 1.36
N VAL A 102 -8.85 -2.01 0.82
CA VAL A 102 -8.21 -0.68 0.84
C VAL A 102 -8.08 -0.17 2.28
N ALA A 103 -9.10 -0.36 3.13
CA ALA A 103 -9.06 0.05 4.53
C ALA A 103 -7.99 -0.72 5.32
N VAL A 104 -7.95 -2.05 5.22
CA VAL A 104 -7.00 -2.92 5.93
C VAL A 104 -5.55 -2.63 5.52
N THR A 105 -5.30 -2.30 4.24
CA THR A 105 -3.98 -1.89 3.75
C THR A 105 -3.60 -0.43 4.10
N GLY A 106 -4.51 0.33 4.68
CA GLY A 106 -4.28 1.71 5.13
C GLY A 106 -4.44 2.74 4.02
N GLY A 107 -5.16 2.45 2.94
CA GLY A 107 -5.51 3.43 1.91
C GLY A 107 -6.55 4.45 2.38
N ILE A 108 -7.31 4.12 3.43
CA ILE A 108 -8.29 4.97 4.12
C ILE A 108 -7.84 5.14 5.58
N ARG A 109 -8.27 6.23 6.24
CA ARG A 109 -7.98 6.42 7.68
C ARG A 109 -8.77 5.39 8.50
N ASP A 110 -8.10 4.77 9.46
CA ASP A 110 -8.64 3.64 10.23
C ASP A 110 -9.97 3.96 10.88
N HIS A 111 -10.08 5.07 11.62
CA HIS A 111 -11.32 5.46 12.31
C HIS A 111 -12.52 5.80 11.41
N LEU A 112 -12.32 5.90 10.09
CA LEU A 112 -13.43 6.03 9.14
C LEU A 112 -13.99 4.65 8.72
N ALA A 113 -13.27 3.59 9.04
CA ALA A 113 -13.68 2.21 8.90
C ALA A 113 -13.84 1.60 10.30
N ASP A 114 -14.69 0.59 10.44
CA ASP A 114 -14.81 -0.13 11.70
C ASP A 114 -13.58 -1.05 11.86
N GLU A 115 -12.75 -0.81 12.89
CA GLU A 115 -11.52 -1.58 13.07
C GLU A 115 -11.76 -3.05 13.40
N GLU A 116 -12.86 -3.37 14.08
CA GLU A 116 -13.21 -4.76 14.38
C GLU A 116 -13.59 -5.50 13.10
N ILE A 117 -14.41 -4.88 12.24
CA ILE A 117 -14.77 -5.45 10.93
C ILE A 117 -13.53 -5.63 10.05
N MET A 118 -12.60 -4.66 10.06
CA MET A 118 -11.34 -4.79 9.32
C MET A 118 -10.50 -5.98 9.81
N VAL A 119 -10.43 -6.21 11.12
CA VAL A 119 -9.71 -7.35 11.70
C VAL A 119 -10.42 -8.66 11.44
N ASP A 120 -11.75 -8.70 11.49
CA ASP A 120 -12.56 -9.87 11.16
C ASP A 120 -12.30 -10.31 9.71
N TYR A 121 -12.40 -9.36 8.77
CA TYR A 121 -12.06 -9.62 7.37
C TYR A 121 -10.62 -10.14 7.22
N LEU A 122 -9.67 -9.54 7.92
CA LEU A 122 -8.27 -9.98 7.89
C LEU A 122 -8.12 -11.42 8.42
N LEU A 123 -8.80 -11.75 9.53
CA LEU A 123 -8.80 -13.10 10.12
C LEU A 123 -9.36 -14.12 9.14
N PHE A 124 -10.52 -13.82 8.54
CA PHE A 124 -11.13 -14.64 7.49
C PHE A 124 -10.13 -14.92 6.36
N ARG A 125 -9.42 -13.90 5.89
CA ARG A 125 -8.41 -14.06 4.82
C ARG A 125 -7.18 -14.85 5.25
N LEU A 126 -6.70 -14.67 6.48
CA LEU A 126 -5.60 -15.46 7.01
C LEU A 126 -5.97 -16.94 7.08
N ASN A 127 -7.18 -17.25 7.53
CA ASN A 127 -7.68 -18.63 7.61
C ASN A 127 -7.83 -19.26 6.21
N GLN A 128 -8.37 -18.54 5.23
CA GLN A 128 -8.41 -19.04 3.84
C GLN A 128 -7.03 -19.33 3.25
N LEU A 129 -6.00 -18.57 3.65
CA LEU A 129 -4.62 -18.77 3.22
C LEU A 129 -3.88 -19.81 4.06
N ASN A 130 -4.55 -20.49 5.00
CA ASN A 130 -3.95 -21.38 6.00
C ASN A 130 -2.80 -20.70 6.78
N ASN A 131 -2.85 -19.38 6.95
CA ASN A 131 -1.84 -18.60 7.63
C ASN A 131 -2.17 -18.43 9.11
N THR A 132 -1.71 -19.38 9.93
CA THR A 132 -1.96 -19.42 11.38
C THR A 132 -0.94 -18.61 12.19
N ARG A 133 -0.11 -17.75 11.56
CA ARG A 133 0.91 -16.96 12.27
C ARG A 133 0.34 -16.04 13.35
N TYR A 134 -0.91 -15.62 13.18
CA TYR A 134 -1.62 -14.79 14.16
C TYR A 134 -1.75 -15.49 15.52
N VAL A 135 -1.82 -16.82 15.56
CA VAL A 135 -1.95 -17.61 16.79
C VAL A 135 -0.79 -17.31 17.74
N ASN A 136 0.43 -17.53 17.26
CA ASN A 136 1.65 -17.26 18.04
C ASN A 136 1.87 -15.76 18.27
N LEU A 137 1.56 -14.93 17.26
CA LEU A 137 1.82 -13.48 17.34
C LEU A 137 0.94 -12.81 18.42
N PHE A 138 -0.30 -13.24 18.54
CA PHE A 138 -1.30 -12.65 19.44
C PHE A 138 -1.61 -13.52 20.67
N GLY A 139 -0.97 -14.69 20.81
CA GLY A 139 -1.02 -15.51 22.01
C GLY A 139 -2.29 -16.35 22.15
N LEU A 140 -2.81 -16.86 21.03
CA LEU A 140 -3.91 -17.83 21.03
C LEU A 140 -3.34 -19.25 21.20
N GLU A 141 -4.18 -20.16 21.69
CA GLU A 141 -3.83 -21.58 21.87
C GLU A 141 -3.95 -22.36 20.55
N CYS A 142 -4.94 -22.00 19.72
CA CYS A 142 -5.21 -22.61 18.43
C CYS A 142 -5.77 -21.57 17.43
N PRO A 143 -5.84 -21.90 16.13
CA PRO A 143 -6.55 -21.08 15.15
C PRO A 143 -8.02 -20.87 15.52
N THR A 144 -8.58 -19.71 15.17
CA THR A 144 -9.97 -19.33 15.45
C THR A 144 -10.59 -18.65 14.24
N ASP A 145 -11.91 -18.78 14.06
CA ASP A 145 -12.72 -17.97 13.15
C ASP A 145 -13.51 -16.88 13.88
N ASP A 146 -13.50 -16.87 15.21
CA ASP A 146 -14.11 -15.83 16.03
C ASP A 146 -13.15 -14.64 16.26
N VAL A 147 -13.51 -13.49 15.68
CA VAL A 147 -12.79 -12.23 15.85
C VAL A 147 -12.80 -11.74 17.30
N HIS A 148 -13.86 -11.97 18.07
CA HIS A 148 -13.94 -11.51 19.46
C HIS A 148 -12.94 -12.25 20.34
N THR A 149 -12.78 -13.56 20.14
CA THR A 149 -11.71 -14.35 20.78
C THR A 149 -10.32 -13.79 20.44
N LEU A 150 -10.05 -13.48 19.16
CA LEU A 150 -8.78 -12.88 18.74
C LEU A 150 -8.54 -11.52 19.39
N LEU A 151 -9.54 -10.65 19.40
CA LEU A 151 -9.46 -9.30 19.98
C LEU A 151 -9.25 -9.36 21.49
N ALA A 152 -10.03 -10.19 22.20
CA ALA A 152 -9.93 -10.34 23.65
C ALA A 152 -8.55 -10.87 24.07
N ARG A 153 -8.06 -11.92 23.41
CA ARG A 153 -6.71 -12.47 23.67
C ARG A 153 -5.62 -11.45 23.37
N THR A 154 -5.74 -10.71 22.27
CA THR A 154 -4.78 -9.67 21.91
C THR A 154 -4.79 -8.53 22.93
N ALA A 155 -5.97 -8.07 23.33
CA ALA A 155 -6.13 -6.98 24.29
C ALA A 155 -5.54 -7.34 25.66
N ALA A 156 -5.82 -8.54 26.16
CA ALA A 156 -5.21 -9.05 27.39
C ALA A 156 -3.68 -9.11 27.29
N ARG A 157 -3.15 -9.57 26.14
CA ARG A 157 -1.70 -9.67 25.89
C ARG A 157 -0.99 -8.31 25.87
N ILE A 158 -1.62 -7.27 25.33
CA ILE A 158 -1.02 -5.94 25.23
C ILE A 158 -1.39 -5.02 26.40
N GLY A 159 -2.19 -5.50 27.36
CA GLY A 159 -2.70 -4.71 28.48
C GLY A 159 -3.67 -3.60 28.05
N ALA A 160 -4.42 -3.80 26.96
CA ALA A 160 -5.42 -2.85 26.48
C ALA A 160 -6.71 -2.99 27.29
N VAL A 161 -6.90 -2.08 28.24
CA VAL A 161 -8.02 -2.09 29.19
C VAL A 161 -8.60 -0.68 29.27
N ARG A 162 -9.94 -0.57 29.22
CA ARG A 162 -10.68 0.67 29.40
C ARG A 162 -10.86 0.99 30.88
N ARG A 163 -11.29 2.22 31.17
CA ARG A 163 -11.74 2.59 32.53
C ARG A 163 -12.88 1.65 32.94
N GLY A 164 -12.76 1.04 34.12
CA GLY A 164 -13.70 0.03 34.60
C GLY A 164 -13.20 -1.42 34.51
N GLY A 165 -12.03 -1.66 33.91
CA GLY A 165 -11.44 -3.00 33.82
C GLY A 165 -11.91 -3.83 32.62
N GLU A 166 -12.75 -3.25 31.77
CA GLU A 166 -13.21 -3.88 30.52
C GLU A 166 -12.11 -3.91 29.47
N THR A 167 -12.13 -4.94 28.63
CA THR A 167 -11.15 -5.15 27.58
C THR A 167 -11.33 -4.12 26.45
N ASP A 168 -10.25 -3.46 26.01
CA ASP A 168 -10.33 -2.48 24.91
C ASP A 168 -10.09 -3.16 23.55
N THR A 169 -11.20 -3.62 22.95
CA THR A 169 -11.21 -4.30 21.65
C THR A 169 -10.73 -3.41 20.51
N SER A 170 -11.11 -2.13 20.51
CA SER A 170 -10.68 -1.16 19.49
C SER A 170 -9.16 -0.95 19.50
N ALA A 171 -8.55 -0.83 20.69
CA ALA A 171 -7.10 -0.73 20.82
C ALA A 171 -6.38 -2.01 20.35
N ALA A 172 -6.94 -3.19 20.65
CA ALA A 172 -6.44 -4.46 20.13
C ALA A 172 -6.56 -4.56 18.60
N ALA A 173 -7.69 -4.12 18.04
CA ALA A 173 -7.91 -4.13 16.60
C ALA A 173 -6.88 -3.26 15.86
N MET A 174 -6.69 -2.01 16.32
CA MET A 174 -5.63 -1.13 15.81
C MET A 174 -4.23 -1.75 15.93
N TYR A 175 -3.95 -2.43 17.05
CA TYR A 175 -2.68 -3.13 17.23
C TYR A 175 -2.47 -4.24 16.19
N ILE A 176 -3.49 -5.06 15.93
CA ILE A 176 -3.45 -6.14 14.93
C ILE A 176 -3.24 -5.57 13.54
N LEU A 177 -4.01 -4.56 13.14
CA LEU A 177 -3.88 -3.91 11.83
C LEU A 177 -2.49 -3.31 11.63
N ARG A 178 -1.92 -2.70 12.67
CA ARG A 178 -0.53 -2.23 12.64
C ARG A 178 0.45 -3.38 12.42
N LYS A 179 0.30 -4.50 13.13
CA LYS A 179 1.19 -5.67 12.95
C LYS A 179 1.06 -6.29 11.57
N TYR A 180 -0.15 -6.30 11.01
CA TYR A 180 -0.37 -6.67 9.62
C TYR A 180 0.40 -5.75 8.66
N ARG A 181 0.22 -4.42 8.77
CA ARG A 181 0.87 -3.42 7.90
C ARG A 181 2.40 -3.38 8.06
N GLU A 182 2.92 -3.74 9.22
CA GLU A 182 4.35 -3.97 9.47
C GLU A 182 4.88 -5.27 8.81
N GLY A 183 4.01 -6.09 8.23
CA GLY A 183 4.35 -7.38 7.60
C GLY A 183 4.62 -8.51 8.59
N ARG A 184 4.23 -8.35 9.87
CA ARG A 184 4.49 -9.35 10.93
C ARG A 184 3.71 -10.64 10.76
N LEU A 185 2.59 -10.59 10.01
CA LEU A 185 1.78 -11.76 9.64
C LEU A 185 2.29 -12.47 8.38
N GLY A 186 3.38 -11.98 7.77
CA GLY A 186 3.92 -12.52 6.52
C GLY A 186 3.59 -11.67 5.30
N ARG A 187 3.95 -12.20 4.13
CA ARG A 187 3.69 -11.59 2.83
C ARG A 187 2.62 -12.39 2.12
N PHE A 188 1.52 -11.74 1.78
CA PHE A 188 0.41 -12.30 1.01
C PHE A 188 -0.34 -11.17 0.30
N THR A 189 -1.19 -11.53 -0.65
CA THR A 189 -2.00 -10.60 -1.43
C THR A 189 -3.47 -10.77 -1.07
N LEU A 190 -4.18 -9.66 -0.91
CA LEU A 190 -5.62 -9.67 -0.66
C LEU A 190 -6.44 -9.83 -1.94
N ASP A 191 -5.89 -9.52 -3.10
CA ASP A 191 -6.57 -9.76 -4.38
C ASP A 191 -6.33 -11.18 -4.90
N SER A 192 -7.36 -11.72 -5.55
CA SER A 192 -7.23 -12.92 -6.37
C SER A 192 -6.64 -12.53 -7.73
N PHE A 193 -6.03 -13.50 -8.41
CA PHE A 193 -5.45 -13.33 -9.74
C PHE A 193 -6.14 -14.23 -10.77
N ASP A 194 -7.39 -14.61 -10.53
CA ASP A 194 -8.17 -15.33 -11.52
C ASP A 194 -8.40 -14.48 -12.78
N GLU A 195 -8.63 -15.14 -13.91
CA GLU A 195 -8.78 -14.47 -15.21
C GLU A 195 -9.92 -13.45 -15.22
N ALA A 196 -11.01 -13.71 -14.49
CA ALA A 196 -12.12 -12.78 -14.36
C ALA A 196 -11.70 -11.48 -13.66
N THR A 197 -10.96 -11.60 -12.57
CA THR A 197 -10.43 -10.46 -11.81
C THR A 197 -9.43 -9.66 -12.66
N LEU A 198 -8.50 -10.32 -13.36
CA LEU A 198 -7.55 -9.65 -14.25
C LEU A 198 -8.24 -8.93 -15.42
N GLY A 199 -9.27 -9.55 -16.00
CA GLY A 199 -10.06 -8.96 -17.08
C GLY A 199 -10.83 -7.69 -16.65
N SER A 200 -11.15 -7.55 -15.37
CA SER A 200 -11.80 -6.34 -14.84
C SER A 200 -10.84 -5.15 -14.71
N TYR A 201 -9.54 -5.39 -14.49
CA TYR A 201 -8.53 -4.33 -14.37
C TYR A 201 -7.99 -3.87 -15.72
N PHE A 202 -7.86 -4.81 -16.65
CA PHE A 202 -7.29 -4.56 -17.97
C PHE A 202 -8.38 -4.74 -19.02
N HIS A 203 -9.19 -3.71 -19.23
CA HIS A 203 -10.00 -3.65 -20.44
C HIS A 203 -9.03 -3.68 -21.64
N PRO A 204 -9.21 -4.58 -22.62
CA PRO A 204 -8.51 -4.43 -23.88
C PRO A 204 -8.89 -3.05 -24.40
N THR A 205 -7.91 -2.16 -24.52
CA THR A 205 -8.11 -0.89 -25.20
C THR A 205 -8.60 -1.23 -26.60
N SER A 206 -9.91 -1.08 -26.83
CA SER A 206 -10.41 -1.03 -28.19
C SER A 206 -9.63 0.10 -28.85
N ASN A 207 -8.80 -0.29 -29.81
CA ASN A 207 -7.96 0.63 -30.56
C ASN A 207 -8.91 1.46 -31.44
N LYS A 208 -9.56 2.48 -30.85
CA LYS A 208 -10.21 3.53 -31.61
C LYS A 208 -9.09 4.45 -32.08
N ALA A 209 -8.48 4.06 -33.20
CA ALA A 209 -7.76 4.98 -34.05
C ALA A 209 -8.72 6.09 -34.46
N CYS A 210 -8.41 7.32 -34.07
CA CYS A 210 -8.81 8.55 -34.74
C CYS A 210 -7.57 9.41 -34.85
#